data_AF-A0A958GAQ0-F1
#
_entry.id   AF-A0A958GAQ0-F1
#
_cell.length_a   1.000
_cell.length_b   1.000
_cell.length_c   1.000
_cell.angle_alpha   90.00
_cell.angle_beta   90.00
_cell.angle_gamma   90.00
#
_symmetry.space_group_name_H-M   'P 1'
#
loop_
_entity.id
_entity.type
_entity.pdbx_description
1 polymer ?
#
loop_
_entity_poly.entity_id
_entity_poly.type
_entity_poly.pdbx_seq_one_letter_code
_entity_poly.pdbx_strand_id
1 'polypeptide(L)'
;MLRYGVPEAELPRSVLDAEIDLIRNLGAVFEMNTALGAQITLDALQEQHDAIILAIGEINPDGMLTLPVAIAKNGIQIDRETFETNLPGVFAGGGAVHPGKMAVRSAAHGKSMALSVDQFLRYGVVSKGSDQFNLRLRKMDQQELNQYIDDQKKLHNISAGPELFTPQLDKKAPSPEAVHLEAGRCLHCG
;
A
#
# COMPACT_ATOMS: atom_id res chain seq x y z
N MET A 1 -0.44 11.76 -8.19
CA MET A 1 0.62 12.04 -9.20
C MET A 1 0.69 11.02 -10.34
N LEU A 2 -0.18 10.01 -10.48
CA LEU A 2 -0.03 9.00 -11.54
C LEU A 2 -0.35 9.51 -12.95
N ARG A 3 -1.49 10.20 -13.14
CA ARG A 3 -1.92 10.69 -14.47
C ARG A 3 -1.00 11.77 -15.06
N TYR A 4 -0.40 12.59 -14.20
CA TYR A 4 0.35 13.78 -14.60
C TYR A 4 1.84 13.69 -14.30
N GLY A 5 2.26 12.82 -13.38
CA GLY A 5 3.65 12.68 -12.95
C GLY A 5 4.36 11.46 -13.51
N VAL A 6 3.64 10.52 -14.16
CA VAL A 6 4.23 9.36 -14.83
C VAL A 6 4.02 9.51 -16.34
N PRO A 7 5.07 9.36 -17.17
CA PRO A 7 4.94 9.41 -18.62
C PRO A 7 4.00 8.34 -19.16
N GLU A 8 3.26 8.65 -20.22
CA GLU A 8 2.29 7.72 -20.83
C GLU A 8 2.95 6.46 -21.42
N ALA A 9 4.23 6.54 -21.80
CA ALA A 9 5.01 5.39 -22.24
C ALA A 9 5.28 4.37 -21.11
N GLU A 10 5.29 4.83 -19.85
CA GLU A 10 5.47 3.98 -18.67
C GLU A 10 4.12 3.52 -18.09
N LEU A 11 3.12 4.40 -18.12
CA LEU A 11 1.75 4.11 -17.67
C LEU A 11 0.73 4.58 -18.72
N PRO A 12 0.29 3.67 -19.61
CA PRO A 12 -0.70 4.00 -20.63
C PRO A 12 -1.99 4.54 -20.00
N ARG A 13 -2.54 5.62 -20.56
CA ARG A 13 -3.75 6.26 -20.01
C ARG A 13 -4.95 5.33 -19.99
N SER A 14 -5.06 4.45 -20.98
CA SER A 14 -6.12 3.43 -21.05
C SER A 14 -6.12 2.49 -19.84
N VAL A 15 -4.95 2.11 -19.33
CA VAL A 15 -4.83 1.27 -18.12
C VAL A 15 -5.28 2.05 -16.90
N LEU A 16 -4.86 3.31 -16.79
CA LEU A 16 -5.25 4.18 -15.68
C LEU A 16 -6.75 4.50 -15.70
N ASP A 17 -7.32 4.74 -16.88
CA ASP A 17 -8.76 4.94 -17.07
C ASP A 17 -9.54 3.68 -16.64
N ALA A 18 -9.10 2.50 -17.06
CA ALA A 18 -9.74 1.24 -16.66
C ALA A 18 -9.73 1.01 -15.13
N GLU A 19 -8.65 1.36 -14.43
CA GLU A 19 -8.57 1.26 -12.97
C GLU A 19 -9.50 2.27 -12.27
N ILE A 20 -9.60 3.49 -12.80
CA ILE A 20 -10.54 4.51 -12.28
C ILE A 20 -11.98 4.04 -12.48
N ASP A 21 -12.29 3.46 -13.64
CA ASP A 21 -13.62 2.94 -13.94
C ASP A 21 -13.98 1.74 -13.06
N LEU A 22 -13.02 0.89 -12.70
CA LEU A 22 -13.24 -0.17 -11.72
C LEU A 22 -13.71 0.40 -10.37
N ILE A 23 -13.02 1.44 -9.86
CA ILE A 23 -13.40 2.09 -8.59
C ILE A 23 -14.78 2.73 -8.69
N ARG A 24 -15.10 3.37 -9.82
CA ARG A 24 -16.43 3.93 -10.08
C ARG A 24 -17.51 2.85 -10.09
N ASN A 25 -17.26 1.72 -10.74
CA ASN A 25 -18.20 0.60 -10.84
C ASN A 25 -18.44 -0.10 -9.50
N LEU A 26 -17.50 0.01 -8.55
CA LEU A 26 -17.69 -0.44 -7.16
C LEU A 26 -18.61 0.49 -6.35
N GLY A 27 -19.10 1.58 -6.94
CA GLY A 27 -20.03 2.52 -6.32
C GLY A 27 -19.37 3.76 -5.73
N ALA A 28 -18.08 4.00 -6.00
CA ALA A 28 -17.42 5.22 -5.56
C ALA A 28 -17.98 6.45 -6.29
N VAL A 29 -18.36 7.47 -5.51
CA VAL A 29 -18.76 8.78 -6.02
C VAL A 29 -17.55 9.71 -6.01
N PHE A 30 -17.28 10.36 -7.15
CA PHE A 30 -16.14 11.26 -7.30
C PHE A 30 -16.60 12.72 -7.34
N GLU A 31 -16.25 13.48 -6.31
CA GLU A 31 -16.45 14.93 -6.27
C GLU A 31 -15.14 15.66 -6.61
N MET A 32 -15.02 16.06 -7.87
CA MET A 32 -13.83 16.73 -8.40
C MET A 32 -13.93 18.25 -8.26
N ASN A 33 -12.79 18.94 -8.30
CA ASN A 33 -12.68 20.40 -8.12
C ASN A 33 -13.12 20.91 -6.73
N THR A 34 -13.15 20.02 -5.74
CA THR A 34 -13.45 20.34 -4.34
C THR A 34 -12.17 20.21 -3.53
N ALA A 35 -11.57 21.33 -3.12
CA ALA A 35 -10.39 21.31 -2.26
C ALA A 35 -10.79 21.38 -0.78
N LEU A 36 -10.22 20.47 0.01
CA LEU A 36 -10.35 20.46 1.46
C LEU A 36 -9.67 21.70 2.07
N GLY A 37 -10.37 22.40 2.96
CA GLY A 37 -9.96 23.67 3.58
C GLY A 37 -10.35 24.92 2.80
N ALA A 38 -10.85 24.80 1.56
CA ALA A 38 -11.32 25.94 0.76
C ALA A 38 -12.81 25.81 0.39
N GLN A 39 -13.19 24.72 -0.27
CA GLN A 39 -14.60 24.48 -0.64
C GLN A 39 -15.35 23.65 0.41
N ILE A 40 -14.65 22.79 1.14
CA ILE A 40 -15.23 21.94 2.18
C ILE A 40 -14.28 21.84 3.38
N THR A 41 -14.82 21.80 4.59
CA THR A 41 -14.01 21.64 5.82
C THR A 41 -14.00 20.19 6.27
N LEU A 42 -13.00 19.81 7.08
CA LEU A 42 -12.94 18.47 7.66
C LEU A 42 -14.12 18.23 8.61
N ASP A 43 -14.50 19.24 9.39
CA ASP A 43 -15.64 19.17 10.32
C ASP A 43 -16.95 18.87 9.57
N ALA A 44 -17.20 19.56 8.45
CA ALA A 44 -18.40 19.31 7.63
C ALA A 44 -18.42 17.89 7.06
N LEU A 45 -17.25 17.32 6.72
CA LEU A 45 -17.17 15.92 6.30
C LEU A 45 -17.47 14.97 7.44
N GLN A 46 -17.04 15.27 8.68
CA GLN A 46 -17.30 14.44 9.86
C GLN A 46 -18.79 14.42 10.24
N GLU A 47 -19.53 15.49 9.93
CA GLU A 47 -20.99 15.52 10.12
C GLU A 47 -21.75 14.69 9.07
N GLN A 48 -21.17 14.55 7.87
CA GLN A 48 -21.83 13.92 6.72
C GLN A 48 -21.43 12.45 6.52
N HIS A 49 -20.33 11.99 7.13
CA HIS A 49 -19.77 10.67 6.92
C HIS A 49 -19.35 10.04 8.24
N ASP A 50 -19.58 8.73 8.38
CA ASP A 50 -19.22 7.98 9.58
C ASP A 50 -17.70 7.84 9.75
N ALA A 51 -16.95 7.71 8.65
CA ALA A 51 -15.49 7.57 8.68
C ALA A 51 -14.84 8.33 7.52
N ILE A 52 -13.66 8.89 7.79
CA ILE A 52 -12.89 9.69 6.83
C ILE A 52 -11.49 9.14 6.67
N ILE A 53 -11.02 9.02 5.43
CA ILE A 53 -9.64 8.63 5.11
C ILE A 53 -8.93 9.78 4.41
N LEU A 54 -7.85 10.27 5.02
CA LEU A 54 -6.95 11.26 4.46
C LEU A 54 -5.87 10.57 3.62
N ALA A 55 -6.09 10.52 2.31
CA ALA A 55 -5.16 9.97 1.30
C ALA A 55 -4.62 11.08 0.36
N ILE A 56 -4.28 12.24 0.93
CA ILE A 56 -4.01 13.49 0.19
C ILE A 56 -2.60 13.60 -0.43
N GLY A 57 -1.80 12.54 -0.39
CA GLY A 57 -0.41 12.58 -0.83
C GLY A 57 0.49 13.33 0.15
N GLU A 58 1.66 13.79 -0.32
CA GLU A 58 2.63 14.46 0.55
C GLU A 58 2.11 15.80 1.04
N ILE A 59 2.24 16.03 2.35
CA ILE A 59 1.93 17.32 2.95
C ILE A 59 3.22 18.08 3.24
N ASN A 60 3.26 19.35 2.86
CA ASN A 60 4.31 20.26 3.27
C ASN A 60 3.84 21.00 4.53
N PRO A 61 4.60 20.96 5.64
CA PRO A 61 4.25 21.69 6.86
C PRO A 61 4.09 23.20 6.63
N ASP A 62 4.81 23.75 5.66
CA ASP A 62 4.76 25.17 5.26
C ASP A 62 3.64 25.48 4.25
N GLY A 63 2.88 24.46 3.82
CA GLY A 63 1.82 24.59 2.83
C GLY A 63 0.50 25.12 3.42
N MET A 64 -0.31 25.77 2.55
CA MET A 64 -1.59 26.42 2.88
C MET A 64 -2.71 25.51 3.45
N LEU A 65 -2.50 24.20 3.58
CA LEU A 65 -3.53 23.27 4.03
C LEU A 65 -3.48 23.13 5.56
N THR A 66 -4.20 24.02 6.25
CA THR A 66 -4.40 23.93 7.70
C THR A 66 -5.56 23.00 7.99
N LEU A 67 -5.25 21.78 8.41
CA LEU A 67 -6.24 20.79 8.84
C LEU A 67 -6.22 20.69 10.37
N PRO A 68 -7.35 20.43 11.04
CA PRO A 68 -7.42 20.26 12.50
C PRO A 68 -6.86 18.90 12.98
N VAL A 69 -5.90 18.32 12.24
CA VAL A 69 -5.19 17.09 12.59
C VAL A 69 -3.79 17.41 13.09
N ALA A 70 -3.29 16.64 14.05
CA ALA A 70 -1.95 16.78 14.56
C ALA A 70 -0.92 16.47 13.47
N ILE A 71 0.01 17.40 13.24
CA ILE A 71 1.09 17.26 12.26
C ILE A 71 2.40 16.97 12.98
N ALA A 72 3.05 15.87 12.62
CA ALA A 72 4.41 15.54 13.00
C ALA A 72 5.42 16.13 12.00
N LYS A 73 6.72 16.02 12.30
CA LYS A 73 7.82 16.56 11.49
C LYS A 73 7.74 16.20 9.99
N ASN A 74 7.21 15.01 9.69
CA ASN A 74 7.21 14.44 8.35
C ASN A 74 5.78 14.08 7.87
N GLY A 75 4.71 14.64 8.41
CA GLY A 75 3.36 14.25 7.97
C GLY A 75 2.33 14.22 9.10
N ILE A 76 1.11 13.79 8.77
CA ILE A 76 0.02 13.64 9.75
C ILE A 76 0.43 12.62 10.80
N GLN A 77 0.25 12.99 12.06
CA GLN A 77 0.44 12.09 13.19
C GLN A 77 -0.74 11.11 13.26
N ILE A 78 -0.41 9.82 13.32
CA ILE A 78 -1.37 8.73 13.46
C ILE A 78 -0.94 7.78 14.57
N ASP A 79 -1.91 7.04 15.11
CA ASP A 79 -1.64 5.74 15.72
C ASP A 79 -1.18 4.76 14.62
N ARG A 80 -0.05 4.07 14.86
CA ARG A 80 0.59 3.24 13.83
C ARG A 80 -0.12 1.92 13.58
N GLU A 81 -0.97 1.50 14.50
CA GLU A 81 -1.66 0.21 14.46
C GLU A 81 -3.09 0.38 13.99
N THR A 82 -3.72 1.50 14.32
CA THR A 82 -5.10 1.81 13.90
C THR A 82 -5.17 2.74 12.70
N PHE A 83 -4.11 3.49 12.37
CA PHE A 83 -4.08 4.56 11.37
C PHE A 83 -4.97 5.78 11.70
N GLU A 84 -5.56 5.81 12.89
CA GLU A 84 -6.41 6.90 13.35
C GLU A 84 -5.57 8.14 13.72
N THR A 85 -6.10 9.32 13.45
CA THR A 85 -5.50 10.61 13.82
C THR A 85 -5.89 10.98 15.26
N ASN A 86 -5.63 12.22 15.68
CA ASN A 86 -6.17 12.75 16.95
C ASN A 86 -7.69 13.00 16.91
N LEU A 87 -8.32 12.93 15.74
CA LEU A 87 -9.77 13.09 15.57
C LEU A 87 -10.42 11.70 15.41
N PRO A 88 -11.41 11.36 16.26
CA PRO A 88 -12.10 10.08 16.17
C PRO A 88 -12.77 9.88 14.81
N GLY A 89 -12.62 8.68 14.24
CA GLY A 89 -13.18 8.34 12.93
C GLY A 89 -12.46 8.97 11.73
N VAL A 90 -11.36 9.69 11.96
CA VAL A 90 -10.50 10.26 10.92
C VAL A 90 -9.19 9.49 10.87
N PHE A 91 -8.92 8.86 9.75
CA PHE A 91 -7.75 8.03 9.49
C PHE A 91 -6.83 8.69 8.46
N ALA A 92 -5.53 8.37 8.48
CA ALA A 92 -4.60 8.85 7.47
C ALA A 92 -3.59 7.79 7.03
N GLY A 93 -3.22 7.81 5.75
CA GLY A 93 -2.34 6.81 5.15
C GLY A 93 -1.49 7.33 4.00
N GLY A 94 -0.60 6.47 3.50
CA GLY A 94 0.29 6.79 2.38
C GLY A 94 1.21 8.00 2.63
N GLY A 95 1.40 8.80 1.58
CA GLY A 95 2.31 9.96 1.58
C GLY A 95 1.95 11.05 2.58
N ALA A 96 0.69 11.11 3.05
CA ALA A 96 0.23 12.11 4.01
C ALA A 96 0.85 11.92 5.39
N VAL A 97 1.20 10.68 5.74
CA VAL A 97 1.82 10.33 7.02
C VAL A 97 3.35 10.29 6.91
N HIS A 98 3.87 9.85 5.76
CA HIS A 98 5.30 9.77 5.50
C HIS A 98 5.61 10.06 4.01
N PRO A 99 6.16 11.25 3.67
CA PRO A 99 6.56 11.61 2.32
C PRO A 99 7.76 10.77 1.87
N GLY A 100 7.92 10.62 0.56
CA GLY A 100 9.04 9.91 -0.05
C GLY A 100 9.01 8.38 0.11
N LYS A 101 7.95 7.78 0.65
CA LYS A 101 7.82 6.31 0.74
C LYS A 101 7.07 5.74 -0.48
N MET A 102 7.66 4.69 -1.04
CA MET A 102 7.28 3.99 -2.27
C MET A 102 5.79 3.67 -2.37
N ALA A 103 5.23 3.68 -3.59
CA ALA A 103 3.83 3.35 -3.89
C ALA A 103 3.35 2.04 -3.23
N VAL A 104 4.22 1.03 -3.15
CA VAL A 104 3.96 -0.25 -2.46
C VAL A 104 3.55 -0.06 -1.00
N ARG A 105 4.18 0.87 -0.29
CA ARG A 105 3.86 1.14 1.11
C ARG A 105 2.54 1.89 1.26
N SER A 106 2.21 2.78 0.34
CA SER A 106 0.90 3.43 0.30
C SER A 106 -0.22 2.42 0.08
N ALA A 107 -0.02 1.45 -0.83
CA ALA A 107 -0.95 0.35 -1.02
C ALA A 107 -1.07 -0.53 0.25
N ALA A 108 0.05 -0.82 0.92
CA ALA A 108 0.04 -1.55 2.18
C ALA A 108 -0.73 -0.80 3.29
N HIS A 109 -0.53 0.52 3.42
CA HIS A 109 -1.31 1.35 4.35
C HIS A 109 -2.80 1.28 4.02
N GLY A 110 -3.19 1.38 2.75
CA GLY A 110 -4.59 1.27 2.33
C GLY A 110 -5.22 -0.06 2.77
N LYS A 111 -4.52 -1.18 2.56
CA LYS A 111 -5.00 -2.50 2.98
C LYS A 111 -5.14 -2.63 4.50
N SER A 112 -4.15 -2.21 5.26
CA SER A 112 -4.20 -2.30 6.72
C SER A 112 -5.25 -1.37 7.32
N MET A 113 -5.32 -0.13 6.83
CA MET A 113 -6.27 0.89 7.27
C MET A 113 -7.71 0.51 6.97
N ALA A 114 -7.99 -0.21 5.87
CA ALA A 114 -9.33 -0.70 5.57
C ALA A 114 -9.90 -1.58 6.68
N LEU A 115 -9.04 -2.37 7.36
CA LEU A 115 -9.46 -3.18 8.51
C LEU A 115 -9.82 -2.32 9.72
N SER A 116 -9.04 -1.26 9.97
CA SER A 116 -9.32 -0.30 11.04
C SER A 116 -10.64 0.43 10.82
N VAL A 117 -10.88 0.87 9.59
CA VAL A 117 -12.13 1.56 9.20
C VAL A 117 -13.33 0.61 9.31
N ASP A 118 -13.20 -0.64 8.86
CA ASP A 118 -14.27 -1.64 9.02
C ASP A 118 -14.60 -1.90 10.51
N GLN A 119 -13.59 -1.99 11.38
CA GLN A 119 -13.81 -2.10 12.82
C GLN A 119 -14.52 -0.87 13.39
N PHE A 120 -14.09 0.33 12.98
CA PHE A 120 -14.71 1.58 13.41
C PHE A 120 -16.19 1.63 13.02
N LEU A 121 -16.52 1.33 11.76
CA LEU A 121 -17.90 1.36 11.26
C LEU A 121 -18.81 0.34 11.95
N ARG A 122 -18.27 -0.81 12.38
CA ARG A 122 -19.06 -1.87 13.03
C ARG A 122 -19.23 -1.67 14.53
N TYR A 123 -18.18 -1.20 15.21
CA TYR A 123 -18.09 -1.25 16.67
C TYR A 123 -17.83 0.11 17.32
N GLY A 124 -17.53 1.15 16.55
CA GLY A 124 -17.17 2.49 17.04
C GLY A 124 -15.82 2.54 17.77
N VAL A 125 -15.10 1.43 17.84
CA VAL A 125 -13.79 1.30 18.52
C VAL A 125 -12.84 0.59 17.58
N VAL A 126 -11.65 1.17 17.42
CA VAL A 126 -10.58 0.55 16.64
C VAL A 126 -9.63 -0.18 17.58
N SER A 127 -9.45 -1.47 17.36
CA SER A 127 -8.49 -2.27 18.09
C SER A 127 -7.22 -2.46 17.25
N LYS A 128 -6.08 -2.75 17.89
CA LYS A 128 -4.85 -3.10 17.16
C LYS A 128 -5.16 -4.18 16.14
N GLY A 129 -4.98 -3.88 14.86
CA GLY A 129 -4.86 -4.92 13.85
C GLY A 129 -3.69 -5.82 14.24
N SER A 130 -3.88 -7.14 14.17
CA SER A 130 -2.72 -8.02 14.15
C SER A 130 -1.89 -7.66 12.92
N ASP A 131 -0.58 -7.48 13.07
CA ASP A 131 0.32 -7.31 11.93
C ASP A 131 0.23 -8.57 11.05
N GLN A 132 -0.72 -8.61 10.12
CA GLN A 132 -0.86 -9.75 9.20
C GLN A 132 0.27 -9.78 8.17
N PHE A 133 1.09 -8.74 8.10
CA PHE A 133 2.16 -8.64 7.12
C PHE A 133 3.46 -8.09 7.71
N ASN A 134 4.06 -8.85 8.62
CA ASN A 134 5.48 -8.74 8.90
C ASN A 134 6.27 -9.51 7.83
N LEU A 135 6.49 -8.92 6.65
CA LEU A 135 7.70 -9.27 5.88
C LEU A 135 8.88 -8.45 6.43
N ARG A 136 9.21 -8.68 7.70
CA ARG A 136 10.62 -8.60 8.08
C ARG A 136 11.21 -9.94 7.72
N LEU A 137 11.60 -10.10 6.46
CA LEU A 137 12.60 -11.10 6.13
C LEU A 137 13.87 -10.64 6.86
N ARG A 138 14.05 -11.10 8.10
CA ARG A 138 15.38 -11.14 8.70
C ARG A 138 16.23 -11.98 7.75
N LYS A 139 17.51 -11.64 7.57
CA LYS A 139 18.44 -12.53 6.87
C LYS A 139 18.29 -13.92 7.48
N MET A 140 17.80 -14.85 6.68
CA MET A 140 17.63 -16.22 7.11
C MET A 140 19.02 -16.74 7.44
N ASP A 141 19.15 -17.38 8.59
CA ASP A 141 20.39 -18.10 8.85
C ASP A 141 20.50 -19.28 7.87
N GLN A 142 21.71 -19.83 7.76
CA GLN A 142 21.98 -20.89 6.80
C GLN A 142 21.12 -22.15 7.07
N GLN A 143 20.68 -22.35 8.32
CA GLN A 143 19.85 -23.50 8.71
C GLN A 143 18.38 -23.27 8.31
N GLU A 144 17.84 -22.09 8.57
CA GLU A 144 16.52 -21.63 8.12
C GLU A 144 16.41 -21.70 6.60
N LEU A 145 17.47 -21.29 5.88
CA LEU A 145 17.52 -21.32 4.42
C LEU A 145 17.51 -22.74 3.86
N ASN A 146 18.29 -23.65 4.45
CA ASN A 146 18.32 -25.05 4.04
C ASN A 146 16.96 -25.73 4.29
N GLN A 147 16.33 -25.45 5.44
CA GLN A 147 15.01 -25.98 5.78
C GLN A 147 13.94 -25.49 4.79
N TYR A 148 13.95 -24.20 4.45
CA TYR A 148 13.04 -23.64 3.45
C TYR A 148 13.23 -24.29 2.08
N ILE A 149 14.47 -24.48 1.63
CA ILE A 149 14.78 -25.16 0.35
C ILE A 149 14.22 -26.59 0.37
N ASP A 150 14.39 -27.32 1.47
CA ASP A 150 13.89 -28.69 1.59
C ASP A 150 12.36 -28.76 1.66
N ASP A 151 11.70 -27.81 2.30
CA ASP A 151 10.25 -27.73 2.32
C ASP A 151 9.67 -27.35 0.95
N GLN A 152 10.35 -26.47 0.21
CA GLN A 152 10.01 -26.21 -1.20
C GLN A 152 10.20 -27.46 -2.07
N LYS A 153 11.26 -28.26 -1.89
CA LYS A 153 11.40 -29.54 -2.61
C LYS A 153 10.25 -30.51 -2.32
N LYS A 154 9.73 -30.53 -1.08
CA LYS A 154 8.56 -31.34 -0.73
C LYS A 154 7.27 -30.83 -1.39
N LEU A 155 7.11 -29.51 -1.52
CA LEU A 155 5.99 -28.87 -2.23
C LEU A 155 6.03 -29.12 -3.75
N HIS A 156 7.20 -29.32 -4.34
CA HIS A 156 7.36 -29.62 -5.77
C HIS A 156 6.95 -31.05 -6.18
N ASN A 157 6.31 -31.83 -5.30
CA ASN A 157 5.50 -32.98 -5.73
C ASN A 157 4.17 -32.58 -6.41
N ILE A 158 3.96 -31.28 -6.67
CA ILE A 158 2.97 -30.83 -7.66
C ILE A 158 3.60 -31.01 -9.04
N SER A 159 3.17 -32.05 -9.78
CA SER A 159 3.45 -32.15 -11.21
C SER A 159 2.96 -30.87 -11.88
N ALA A 160 3.88 -30.07 -12.41
CA ALA A 160 3.58 -28.91 -13.23
C ALA A 160 2.53 -29.31 -14.28
N GLY A 161 1.32 -28.78 -14.15
CA GLY A 161 0.29 -28.95 -15.18
C GLY A 161 0.78 -28.34 -16.49
N PRO A 162 0.33 -28.84 -17.65
CA PRO A 162 0.86 -28.46 -18.97
C PRO A 162 0.65 -26.99 -19.37
N GLU A 163 0.02 -26.16 -18.53
CA GLU A 163 -0.33 -24.77 -18.84
C GLU A 163 0.22 -23.76 -17.83
N LEU A 164 1.44 -23.98 -17.32
CA LEU A 164 2.16 -22.89 -16.65
C LEU A 164 2.76 -21.98 -17.73
N PHE A 165 2.36 -20.70 -17.69
CA PHE A 165 2.95 -19.62 -18.48
C PHE A 165 4.48 -19.71 -18.42
N THR A 166 5.11 -20.10 -19.53
CA THR A 166 6.55 -20.06 -19.71
C THR A 166 6.88 -18.72 -20.38
N PRO A 167 7.46 -17.74 -19.65
CA PRO A 167 7.90 -16.52 -20.29
C PRO A 167 8.93 -16.87 -21.36
N GLN A 168 8.73 -16.38 -22.59
CA GLN A 168 9.74 -16.47 -23.65
C GLN A 168 10.90 -15.55 -23.26
N LEU A 169 11.89 -16.13 -22.58
CA LEU A 169 13.10 -15.43 -22.17
C LEU A 169 14.06 -15.39 -23.38
N ASP A 170 14.10 -14.26 -24.08
CA ASP A 170 14.96 -14.00 -25.25
C ASP A 170 16.46 -13.86 -24.91
N LYS A 171 16.95 -14.50 -23.84
CA LYS A 171 18.37 -14.48 -23.46
C LYS A 171 18.76 -15.87 -23.01
N LYS A 172 19.90 -16.38 -23.51
CA LYS A 172 20.52 -17.68 -23.13
C LYS A 172 20.17 -17.99 -21.68
N ALA A 173 19.47 -19.11 -21.47
CA ALA A 173 19.14 -19.57 -20.13
C ALA A 173 20.44 -19.55 -19.29
N PRO A 174 20.47 -18.80 -18.16
CA PRO A 174 21.63 -18.79 -17.29
C PRO A 174 21.96 -20.22 -16.85
N SER A 175 23.25 -20.51 -16.64
CA SER A 175 23.63 -21.81 -16.10
C SER A 175 22.92 -22.04 -14.76
N PRO A 176 22.60 -23.30 -14.40
CA PRO A 176 21.95 -23.59 -13.11
C PRO A 176 22.68 -22.97 -11.93
N GLU A 177 24.01 -22.92 -11.98
CA GLU A 177 24.85 -22.26 -10.96
C GLU A 177 24.65 -20.74 -10.90
N ALA A 178 24.55 -20.07 -12.05
CA ALA A 178 24.29 -18.62 -12.10
C ALA A 178 22.89 -18.27 -11.57
N VAL A 179 21.90 -19.13 -11.81
CA VAL A 179 20.55 -18.99 -11.25
C VAL A 179 20.58 -19.09 -9.72
N HIS A 180 21.26 -20.11 -9.17
CA HIS A 180 21.37 -20.27 -7.72
C HIS A 180 22.11 -19.10 -7.05
N LEU A 181 23.17 -18.58 -7.69
CA LEU A 181 23.92 -17.44 -7.19
C LEU A 181 23.08 -16.15 -7.18
N GLU A 182 22.38 -15.86 -8.27
CA GLU A 182 21.56 -14.65 -8.38
C GLU A 182 20.32 -14.72 -7.49
N ALA A 183 19.64 -15.88 -7.42
CA ALA A 183 18.56 -16.11 -6.47
C ALA A 183 19.05 -16.00 -5.01
N GLY A 184 20.27 -16.48 -4.74
CA GLY A 184 20.96 -16.30 -3.46
C GLY A 184 21.17 -14.83 -3.11
N ARG A 185 21.56 -13.97 -4.07
CA ARG A 185 21.68 -12.52 -3.83
C ARG A 185 20.35 -11.90 -3.41
N CYS A 186 19.24 -12.24 -4.07
CA CYS A 186 17.89 -11.77 -3.71
C CYS A 186 17.52 -12.10 -2.25
N LEU A 187 17.90 -13.29 -1.77
CA LEU A 187 17.65 -13.73 -0.39
C LEU A 187 18.55 -13.03 0.65
N HIS A 188 19.57 -12.30 0.20
CA HIS A 188 20.49 -11.54 1.04
C HIS A 188 20.30 -10.01 0.92
N CYS A 189 19.35 -9.55 0.08
CA CYS A 189 18.99 -8.15 -0.08
C CYS A 189 18.16 -7.66 1.13
N GLY A 190 18.85 -7.37 2.23
CA GLY A 190 18.32 -6.75 3.43
C GLY A 190 19.36 -5.87 4.11
#